data_AF-A0A7W0MNU3-F1
#
_entry.id   AF-A0A7W0MNU3-F1
#
_cell.length_a   1.000
_cell.length_b   1.000
_cell.length_c   1.000
_cell.angle_alpha   90.00
_cell.angle_beta   90.00
_cell.angle_gamma   90.00
#
_symmetry.space_group_name_H-M   'P 1'
#
loop_
_entity.id
_entity.type
_entity.pdbx_description
1 polymer ?
#
loop_
_entity_poly.entity_id
_entity_poly.type
_entity_poly.pdbx_seq_one_letter_code
_entity_poly.pdbx_strand_id
1 'polypeptide(L)' 'MPRHRSHSIDFKRQVVAEYHAGETLHALGRRHDLSRNLIRIWVEKAEAGSLAQDIASAELLS' A
#
# COMPACT_ATOMS: atom_id res chain seq x y z
N MET A 1 -15.82 -10.56 -12.81
CA MET A 1 -15.59 -10.41 -11.35
C MET A 1 -14.32 -9.61 -11.16
N PRO A 2 -14.33 -8.46 -10.45
CA PRO A 2 -13.11 -7.72 -10.17
C PRO A 2 -12.26 -8.58 -9.24
N ARG A 3 -11.09 -9.02 -9.71
CA ARG A 3 -10.11 -9.69 -8.84
C ARG A 3 -9.47 -8.60 -8.01
N HIS A 4 -9.88 -8.45 -6.75
CA HIS A 4 -9.22 -7.55 -5.83
C HIS A 4 -7.79 -8.04 -5.67
N ARG A 5 -6.82 -7.28 -6.19
CA ARG A 5 -5.40 -7.62 -6.07
C ARG A 5 -4.96 -7.22 -4.66
N SER A 6 -5.01 -8.18 -3.73
CA SER A 6 -4.49 -7.97 -2.38
C SER A 6 -2.96 -7.97 -2.43
N HIS A 7 -2.34 -6.85 -2.01
CA HIS A 7 -0.91 -6.77 -1.80
C HIS A 7 -0.55 -7.27 -0.40
N SER A 8 0.54 -8.04 -0.27
CA SER A 8 1.03 -8.51 1.03
C SER A 8 1.46 -7.35 1.92
N ILE A 9 1.40 -7.54 3.24
CA ILE A 9 1.82 -6.49 4.20
C ILE A 9 3.29 -6.14 4.05
N ASP A 10 4.16 -7.12 3.78
CA ASP A 10 5.58 -6.86 3.57
C ASP A 10 5.80 -5.96 2.35
N PHE A 11 5.02 -6.16 1.28
CA PHE A 11 5.07 -5.28 0.12
C PHE A 11 4.59 -3.86 0.44
N LYS A 12 3.47 -3.73 1.16
CA LYS A 12 2.98 -2.41 1.60
C LYS A 12 4.04 -1.69 2.46
N ARG A 13 4.69 -2.41 3.39
CA ARG A 13 5.77 -1.89 4.25
C ARG A 13 6.98 -1.45 3.44
N GLN A 14 7.38 -2.23 2.44
CA GLN A 14 8.48 -1.85 1.55
C GLN A 14 8.20 -0.51 0.86
N VAL A 15 7.02 -0.37 0.24
CA VAL A 15 6.65 0.86 -0.49
C VAL A 15 6.62 2.08 0.44
N VAL A 16 6.10 1.91 1.66
CA VAL A 16 6.08 2.96 2.68
C VAL A 16 7.50 3.33 3.13
N ALA A 17 8.38 2.36 3.33
CA ALA A 17 9.78 2.61 3.70
C ALA A 17 10.54 3.38 2.60
N GLU A 18 10.34 3.03 1.32
CA GLU A 18 10.93 3.78 0.20
C GLU A 18 10.41 5.23 0.13
N TYR A 19 9.12 5.45 0.42
CA TYR A 19 8.57 6.80 0.51
C TYR A 19 9.23 7.62 1.64
N HIS A 20 9.36 7.05 2.84
CA HIS A 20 10.05 7.72 3.96
C HIS A 20 11.55 7.91 3.72
N ALA A 21 12.17 7.11 2.85
CA ALA A 21 13.55 7.29 2.39
C ALA A 21 13.71 8.46 1.39
N GLY A 22 12.61 9.14 1.02
CA GLY A 22 12.60 10.33 0.16
C GLY A 22 12.21 10.06 -1.29
N GLU A 23 11.78 8.84 -1.63
CA GLU A 23 11.27 8.55 -2.98
C GLU A 23 9.92 9.24 -3.23
N THR A 24 9.69 9.65 -4.48
CA THR A 24 8.44 10.34 -4.84
C THR A 24 7.30 9.35 -5.11
N LEU A 25 6.05 9.75 -4.82
CA LEU A 25 4.86 8.97 -5.17
C LEU A 25 4.82 8.58 -6.65
N HIS A 26 5.31 9.45 -7.54
CA HIS A 26 5.36 9.20 -8.98
C HIS A 26 6.33 8.08 -9.35
N ALA A 27 7.54 8.11 -8.78
CA ALA A 27 8.53 7.07 -9.02
C ALA A 27 8.10 5.72 -8.44
N LEU A 28 7.55 5.70 -7.22
CA LEU A 28 6.99 4.49 -6.60
C LEU A 28 5.85 3.91 -7.44
N GLY A 29 4.92 4.77 -7.89
CA GLY A 29 3.80 4.34 -8.72
C GLY A 29 4.26 3.70 -10.03
N ARG A 30 5.28 4.28 -10.68
CA ARG A 30 5.87 3.72 -11.89
C ARG A 30 6.61 2.40 -11.63
N ARG A 31 7.39 2.30 -10.55
CA ARG A 31 8.24 1.13 -10.23
C ARG A 31 7.40 -0.09 -9.84
N HIS A 32 6.31 0.13 -9.12
CA HIS A 32 5.50 -0.93 -8.53
C HIS A 32 4.14 -1.15 -9.23
N ASP A 33 3.86 -0.40 -10.30
CA ASP A 33 2.56 -0.40 -10.99
C ASP A 33 1.40 -0.09 -10.03
N LEU A 34 1.59 0.96 -9.21
CA LEU A 34 0.65 1.39 -8.19
C LEU A 34 0.11 2.79 -8.50
N SER A 35 -1.15 3.02 -8.13
CA SER A 35 -1.68 4.38 -8.17
C SER A 35 -1.06 5.20 -7.03
N ARG A 36 -0.76 6.48 -7.31
CA ARG A 36 -0.26 7.43 -6.31
C ARG A 36 -1.20 7.56 -5.11
N ASN A 37 -2.51 7.39 -5.34
CA ASN A 37 -3.53 7.44 -4.29
C ASN A 37 -3.43 6.22 -3.35
N LEU A 38 -3.21 5.03 -3.90
CA LEU A 38 -3.03 3.81 -3.10
C LEU A 38 -1.80 3.91 -2.21
N ILE A 39 -0.70 4.45 -2.73
CA ILE A 39 0.52 4.69 -1.94
C ILE A 39 0.26 5.67 -0.79
N ARG A 40 -0.45 6.78 -1.04
CA ARG A 40 -0.84 7.74 0.02
C ARG A 40 -1.63 7.07 1.15
N ILE A 41 -2.64 6.27 0.80
CA ILE A 41 -3.44 5.54 1.78
C ILE A 41 -2.56 4.62 2.63
N TRP A 42 -1.58 3.93 2.02
CA TRP A 42 -0.67 3.06 2.76
C TRP A 42 0.26 3.84 3.70
N VAL A 43 0.76 5.00 3.28
CA VAL A 43 1.56 5.89 4.13
C VAL A 43 0.73 6.40 5.31
N GLU A 44 -0.46 6.94 5.06
CA GLU A 44 -1.38 7.42 6.12
C GLU A 44 -1.73 6.31 7.12
N LYS A 45 -2.00 5.09 6.62
CA LYS A 45 -2.26 3.93 7.49
C LYS A 45 -1.01 3.48 8.26
N ALA A 46 0.18 3.61 7.69
CA ALA A 46 1.42 3.29 8.38
C ALA A 46 1.72 4.28 9.50
N GLU A 47 1.54 5.58 9.25
CA GLU A 47 1.69 6.65 10.23
C GLU A 47 0.67 6.52 11.37
N ALA A 48 -0.55 6.05 11.05
CA ALA A 48 -1.58 5.74 12.04
C ALA A 48 -1.40 4.37 12.73
N GLY A 49 -0.37 3.59 12.39
CA GLY A 49 -0.14 2.25 12.96
C GLY A 49 -1.16 1.17 12.52
N SER A 50 -2.00 1.45 11.52
CA SER A 50 -3.10 0.59 11.05
C SER A 50 -2.82 -0.15 9.74
N LEU A 51 -1.61 -0.04 9.17
CA LEU A 51 -1.26 -0.68 7.89
C LEU A 51 -1.53 -2.20 7.85
N ALA A 52 -1.29 -2.89 8.98
CA ALA A 52 -1.50 -4.35 9.10
C ALA A 52 -2.98 -4.76 9.19
N GLN A 53 -3.88 -3.84 9.55
CA GLN A 53 -5.31 -4.11 9.71
C GLN A 53 -6.03 -4.27 8.36
N ASP A 54 -5.36 -3.93 7.26
CA ASP A 54 -5.89 -3.93 5.90
C ASP A 54 -5.89 -5.32 5.23
N ILE A 55 -5.33 -6.37 5.87
CA ILE A 55 -5.49 -7.77 5.42
C ILE A 55 -6.94 -8.22 5.62
N ALA A 56 -7.55 -7.83 6.74
CA ALA A 56 -8.86 -8.34 7.14
C ALA A 56 -10.00 -7.85 6.23
N SER A 57 -9.91 -6.63 5.68
CA SER A 57 -11.00 -6.07 4.87
C SER A 57 -11.10 -6.67 3.46
N ALA A 58 -10.03 -7.28 2.94
CA ALA A 58 -10.06 -7.92 1.62
C ALA A 58 -10.46 -9.40 1.68
N GLU A 59 -10.26 -10.08 2.81
CA GLU A 59 -10.73 -11.46 3.01
C GLU A 59 -12.19 -11.55 3.48
N LEU A 60 -12.78 -10.48 4.03
CA LEU A 60 -14.17 -10.46 4.51
C LEU A 60 -15.24 -10.30 3.41
N LEU A 61 -14.85 -10.26 2.14
CA LEU A 61 -15.75 -10.11 0.98
C LEU A 61 -15.81 -11.38 0.08
N SER A 62 -15.30 -12.52 0.55
CA SER A 62 -15.43 -13.82 -0.15
C SER A 62 -16.73 -14.53 0.16
#